data_AF-A0A9Q3PX66-F1
#
_entry.id   AF-A0A9Q3PX66-F1
#
_cell.length_a   1.000
_cell.length_b   1.000
_cell.length_c   1.000
_cell.angle_alpha   90.00
_cell.angle_beta   90.00
_cell.angle_gamma   90.00
#
_symmetry.space_group_name_H-M   'P 1'
#
loop_
_entity.id
_entity.type
_entity.pdbx_description
1 polymer ?
#
loop_
_entity_poly.entity_id
_entity_poly.type
_entity_poly.pdbx_seq_one_letter_code
_entity_poly.pdbx_strand_id
1 'polypeptide(L)'
;LFTLFGNPNEVRKGKQELDNLGMKESGQVSLYIADFRSLMSRTGDWGERAYIHVYRRGLASRLLDKLASHPGNFDSLQELMDIIMELDTMSG
;
A
#
# COMPACT_ATOMS: atom_id res chain seq x y z
N LEU A 1 9.86 -12.42 -25.84
CA LEU A 1 10.76 -12.58 -24.68
C LEU A 1 9.92 -12.49 -23.40
N PHE A 2 9.73 -13.61 -22.70
CA PHE A 2 9.30 -13.60 -21.31
C PHE A 2 10.58 -13.52 -20.47
N THR A 3 10.72 -12.48 -19.64
CA THR A 3 11.78 -12.40 -18.64
C THR A 3 11.32 -13.11 -17.36
N LEU A 4 12.27 -13.62 -16.56
CA LEU A 4 12.04 -14.24 -15.24
C LEU A 4 11.15 -13.42 -14.28
N PHE A 5 10.96 -12.13 -14.57
CA PHE A 5 10.21 -11.15 -13.78
C PHE A 5 8.81 -10.84 -14.33
N GLY A 6 8.30 -11.67 -15.25
CA GLY A 6 7.04 -11.43 -15.96
C GLY A 6 7.21 -10.60 -17.24
N ASN A 7 6.10 -10.22 -17.87
CA ASN A 7 6.11 -9.34 -19.04
C ASN A 7 6.48 -7.92 -18.60
N PRO A 8 7.55 -7.29 -19.12
CA PRO A 8 7.97 -5.94 -18.74
C PRO A 8 6.87 -4.89 -18.87
N ASN A 9 5.93 -5.07 -19.80
CA ASN A 9 4.77 -4.21 -19.95
C ASN A 9 3.80 -4.33 -18.76
N GLU A 10 3.62 -5.54 -18.23
CA GLU A 10 2.77 -5.81 -17.06
C GLU A 10 3.41 -5.24 -15.78
N VAL A 11 4.74 -5.35 -15.62
CA VAL A 11 5.45 -4.73 -14.48
C VAL A 11 5.31 -3.22 -14.51
N ARG A 12 5.52 -2.59 -15.67
CA ARG A 12 5.34 -1.14 -15.83
C ARG A 12 3.90 -0.72 -15.54
N LYS A 13 2.93 -1.48 -16.05
CA LYS A 13 1.51 -1.24 -15.81
C LYS A 13 1.15 -1.37 -14.33
N GLY A 14 1.63 -2.40 -13.65
CA GLY A 14 1.41 -2.59 -12.21
C GLY A 14 1.98 -1.45 -11.37
N LYS A 15 3.14 -0.90 -11.73
CA LYS A 15 3.72 0.28 -11.05
C LYS A 15 2.85 1.51 -11.24
N GLN A 16 2.35 1.73 -12.45
CA GLN A 16 1.43 2.82 -12.74
C GLN A 16 0.08 2.63 -12.01
N GLU A 17 -0.42 1.40 -11.90
CA GLU A 17 -1.63 1.09 -11.13
C GLU A 17 -1.41 1.34 -9.63
N LEU A 18 -0.26 0.96 -9.08
CA LEU A 18 0.12 1.28 -7.68
C LEU A 18 0.22 2.78 -7.43
N ASP A 19 0.87 3.53 -8.32
CA ASP A 19 1.02 4.98 -8.18
C ASP A 19 -0.33 5.73 -8.24
N ASN A 20 -1.33 5.13 -8.89
CA ASN A 20 -2.69 5.66 -8.96
C ASN A 20 -3.64 5.05 -7.92
N LEU A 21 -3.18 4.07 -7.13
CA LEU A 21 -4.00 3.40 -6.14
C LEU A 21 -4.22 4.33 -4.94
N GLY A 22 -5.39 4.95 -4.90
CA GLY A 22 -5.84 5.79 -3.80
C GLY A 22 -7.06 5.21 -3.11
N MET A 23 -7.02 5.16 -1.79
CA MET A 23 -8.16 4.84 -0.95
C MET A 23 -9.13 6.03 -0.90
N LYS A 24 -10.43 5.75 -0.95
CA LYS A 24 -11.46 6.76 -0.68
C LYS A 24 -11.53 7.06 0.82
N GLU A 25 -11.92 8.28 1.19
CA GLU A 25 -12.01 8.69 2.59
C GLU A 25 -12.91 7.78 3.44
N SER A 26 -14.07 7.37 2.90
CA SER A 26 -14.99 6.42 3.52
C SER A 26 -14.76 4.96 3.10
N GLY A 27 -13.61 4.66 2.47
CA GLY A 27 -13.27 3.32 2.03
C GLY A 27 -12.96 2.40 3.20
N GLN A 28 -13.05 1.08 2.96
CA GLN A 28 -12.58 0.07 3.91
C GLN A 28 -11.09 -0.17 3.70
N VAL A 29 -10.31 -0.15 4.80
CA VAL A 29 -8.85 -0.38 4.72
C VAL A 29 -8.52 -1.79 4.22
N SER A 30 -9.33 -2.79 4.58
CA SER A 30 -9.12 -4.18 4.20
C SER A 30 -9.11 -4.38 2.69
N LEU A 31 -10.03 -3.71 1.98
CA LEU A 31 -10.11 -3.72 0.53
C LEU A 31 -8.88 -3.03 -0.10
N TYR A 32 -8.48 -1.87 0.44
CA TYR A 32 -7.29 -1.17 -0.03
C TYR A 32 -6.01 -2.02 0.14
N ILE A 33 -5.83 -2.69 1.29
CA ILE A 33 -4.69 -3.59 1.53
C ILE A 33 -4.72 -4.78 0.56
N ALA A 34 -5.90 -5.37 0.31
CA ALA A 34 -6.04 -6.48 -0.62
C ALA A 34 -5.66 -6.08 -2.05
N ASP A 35 -6.14 -4.93 -2.53
CA ASP A 35 -5.81 -4.38 -3.85
C ASP A 35 -4.32 -4.06 -3.96
N PHE A 36 -3.76 -3.42 -2.92
CA PHE A 36 -2.33 -3.10 -2.87
C PHE A 36 -1.46 -4.35 -2.95
N ARG A 37 -1.76 -5.39 -2.14
CA ARG A 37 -1.04 -6.68 -2.16
C ARG A 37 -1.15 -7.38 -3.51
N SER A 38 -2.32 -7.34 -4.15
CA SER A 38 -2.52 -7.88 -5.49
C SER A 38 -1.61 -7.20 -6.50
N LEU A 39 -1.51 -5.87 -6.49
CA LEU A 39 -0.63 -5.13 -7.39
C LEU A 39 0.86 -5.33 -7.07
N MET A 40 1.22 -5.34 -5.79
CA MET A 40 2.58 -5.63 -5.32
C MET A 40 3.10 -6.98 -5.85
N SER A 41 2.24 -8.00 -5.86
CA SER A 41 2.58 -9.33 -6.40
C SER A 41 2.92 -9.30 -7.90
N ARG A 42 2.37 -8.33 -8.65
CA ARG A 42 2.59 -8.15 -10.09
C ARG A 42 3.82 -7.31 -10.42
N THR A 43 4.22 -6.40 -9.53
CA THR A 43 5.33 -5.47 -9.77
C THR A 43 6.70 -6.03 -9.35
N GLY A 44 6.74 -7.08 -8.54
CA GLY A 44 7.97 -7.79 -8.18
C GLY A 44 8.88 -6.99 -7.24
N ASP A 45 10.19 -7.02 -7.48
CA ASP A 45 11.22 -6.51 -6.55
C ASP A 45 11.45 -5.00 -6.70
N TRP A 46 10.42 -4.19 -6.40
CA TRP A 46 10.50 -2.72 -6.45
C TRP A 46 11.22 -2.12 -5.22
N GLY A 47 11.52 -2.95 -4.22
CA GLY A 47 12.10 -2.57 -2.95
C GLY A 47 11.06 -2.10 -1.93
N GLU A 48 11.21 -2.54 -0.68
CA GLU A 48 10.24 -2.27 0.39
C GLU A 48 10.02 -0.78 0.65
N ARG A 49 11.08 0.04 0.61
CA ARG A 49 10.98 1.50 0.79
C ARG A 49 10.09 2.17 -0.26
N ALA A 50 10.13 1.69 -1.50
CA ALA A 50 9.27 2.21 -2.56
C ALA A 50 7.80 1.86 -2.27
N TYR A 51 7.54 0.63 -1.86
CA TYR A 51 6.19 0.21 -1.47
C TYR A 51 5.64 0.97 -0.27
N ILE A 52 6.46 1.22 0.77
CA ILE A 52 6.06 2.05 1.92
C ILE A 52 5.66 3.45 1.46
N HIS A 53 6.45 4.05 0.57
CA HIS A 53 6.16 5.38 0.05
C HIS A 53 4.84 5.44 -0.71
N VAL A 54 4.62 4.52 -1.66
CA VAL A 54 3.39 4.47 -2.46
C VAL A 54 2.17 4.13 -1.60
N TYR A 55 2.32 3.19 -0.66
CA TYR A 55 1.26 2.83 0.28
C TYR A 55 0.81 4.05 1.09
N ARG A 56 1.74 4.78 1.72
CA ARG A 56 1.39 6.00 2.48
C ARG A 56 0.69 7.05 1.62
N ARG A 57 1.16 7.26 0.38
CA ARG A 57 0.57 8.23 -0.54
C ARG A 57 -0.89 7.89 -0.90
N GLY A 58 -1.22 6.61 -0.97
CA GLY A 58 -2.56 6.15 -1.32
C GLY A 58 -3.55 6.09 -0.14
N LEU A 59 -3.12 6.37 1.09
CA LEU A 59 -4.01 6.34 2.26
C LEU A 59 -4.98 7.52 2.27
N ALA A 60 -6.16 7.28 2.86
CA ALA A 60 -7.13 8.33 3.18
C ALA A 60 -6.56 9.31 4.23
N SER A 61 -7.02 10.57 4.16
CA SER A 61 -6.52 11.63 5.04
C SER A 61 -6.76 11.32 6.52
N ARG A 62 -7.94 10.77 6.88
CA ARG A 62 -8.24 10.31 8.26
C ARG A 62 -7.23 9.32 8.82
N LEU A 63 -6.64 8.47 7.97
CA LEU A 63 -5.67 7.46 8.40
C LEU A 63 -4.28 8.07 8.51
N LEU A 64 -3.94 9.00 7.63
CA LEU A 64 -2.68 9.76 7.71
C LEU A 64 -2.61 10.59 8.99
N ASP A 65 -3.70 11.26 9.37
CA ASP A 65 -3.76 12.07 10.59
C ASP A 65 -3.61 11.21 11.85
N LYS A 66 -4.27 10.04 11.88
CA LYS A 66 -4.13 9.07 12.97
C LYS A 66 -2.73 8.47 13.02
N LEU A 67 -2.17 8.11 11.87
CA LEU A 67 -0.82 7.56 11.78
C LEU A 67 0.22 8.57 12.29
N ALA A 68 0.06 9.86 11.97
CA ALA A 68 0.92 10.93 12.47
C ALA A 68 0.82 11.10 14.00
N SER A 69 -0.33 10.77 14.57
CA SER A 69 -0.58 10.80 16.02
C SER A 69 -0.21 9.50 16.73
N HIS A 70 0.11 8.43 15.99
CA HIS A 70 0.44 7.14 16.56
C HIS A 70 1.90 7.15 17.07
N PRO A 71 2.16 6.88 18.35
CA PRO A 71 3.52 6.71 18.84
C PRO A 71 4.07 5.36 18.33
N GLY A 72 4.95 5.39 17.33
CA GLY A 72 5.55 4.18 16.79
C GLY A 72 6.44 4.45 15.58
N ASN A 73 7.51 3.69 15.46
CA ASN A 73 8.23 3.53 14.19
C ASN A 73 7.69 2.27 13.51
N PHE A 74 7.64 2.31 12.18
CA PHE A 74 7.27 1.16 11.37
C PHE A 74 8.47 0.88 10.47
N ASP A 75 9.19 -0.19 10.78
CA ASP A 75 10.46 -0.54 10.12
C ASP A 75 10.22 -1.41 8.88
N SER A 76 9.02 -1.97 8.74
CA SER A 76 8.59 -2.76 7.60
C SER A 76 7.26 -2.29 7.00
N LEU A 77 7.02 -2.69 5.75
CA LEU A 77 5.73 -2.46 5.08
C LEU A 77 4.59 -3.23 5.77
N GLN A 78 4.88 -4.45 6.26
CA GLN A 78 3.88 -5.29 6.89
C GLN A 78 3.40 -4.67 8.21
N GLU A 79 4.31 -4.19 9.06
CA GLU A 79 3.95 -3.44 10.27
C GLU A 79 3.09 -2.21 9.95
N LEU A 80 3.44 -1.47 8.91
CA LEU A 80 2.65 -0.32 8.47
C LEU A 80 1.22 -0.73 8.06
N MET A 81 1.06 -1.84 7.33
CA MET A 81 -0.26 -2.34 6.95
C MET A 81 -1.09 -2.76 8.17
N ASP A 82 -0.46 -3.43 9.13
CA ASP A 82 -1.13 -3.93 10.33
C ASP A 82 -1.59 -2.77 11.24
N ILE A 83 -0.76 -1.75 11.40
CA ILE A 83 -1.11 -0.55 12.17
C ILE A 83 -2.24 0.23 11.50
N ILE A 84 -2.21 0.36 10.18
CA ILE A 84 -3.30 1.02 9.45
C ILE A 84 -4.61 0.23 9.57
N MET A 85 -4.55 -1.10 9.60
CA MET A 85 -5.72 -1.96 9.86
C MET A 85 -6.26 -1.74 11.28
N GLU A 86 -5.39 -1.66 12.28
CA GLU A 86 -5.75 -1.38 13.68
C GLU A 86 -6.38 0.03 13.85
N LEU A 87 -5.83 1.04 13.20
CA LEU A 87 -6.36 2.41 13.24
C LEU A 87 -7.74 2.55 12.58
N ASP A 88 -8.09 1.65 11.66
CA ASP A 88 -9.43 1.59 11.06
C ASP A 88 -10.45 0.96 12.01
N THR A 89 -10.08 -0.14 12.69
CA THR A 89 -10.96 -0.89 13.59
C THR A 89 -11.20 -0.16 14.92
N MET A 90 -10.25 0.63 15.41
CA MET A 90 -10.40 1.45 16.62
C MET A 90 -11.37 2.64 16.47
N SER A 91 -11.91 2.90 15.28
CA SER A 91 -12.88 3.97 15.03
C SER A 91 -14.28 3.48 14.66
N GLY A 92 -14.53 2.17 14.79
CA GLY A 92 -15.85 1.57 14.71
C GLY A 92 -16.51 1.42 16.08
#